data_AF-A0AAN5Z2H9-F1
#
_entry.id   AF-A0AAN5Z2H9-F1
#
_cell.length_a   1.000
_cell.length_b   1.000
_cell.length_c   1.000
_cell.angle_alpha   90.00
_cell.angle_beta   90.00
_cell.angle_gamma   90.00
#
_symmetry.space_group_name_H-M   'P 1'
#
loop_
_entity.id
_entity.type
_entity.pdbx_description
1 polymer ?
#
loop_
_entity_poly.entity_id
_entity_poly.type
_entity_poly.pdbx_seq_one_letter_code
_entity_poly.pdbx_strand_id
1 'polypeptide(L)'
;MRLLLLATGLFAANVVVEAGVCKPAQTTASHSDAVSSIESSATSASATVIETASLSMTETTSAEPTETTAPGTTLATTTSAEVLSTSVTEAPTTTTTEEASTTVSSSTAPYFTPGSIVGTGPVAGLTLQGVDQRFIPLSFQQSGTTQSLIFSLVNGKLATGTNNNNLCLAYKDQGVLAPLVLCPFDNFENAPLSCQQSSDGTLTCSAPGGYCNAARTCTRPNNAVRFSQFYVNDAQEGFFGPASGDFAGYTALNLVLAQ
;
A
#
# COMPACT_ATOMS: atom_id res chain seq x y z
N MET A 1 -16.23 -43.47 68.61
CA MET A 1 -14.86 -43.40 69.13
C MET A 1 -14.02 -42.61 68.13
N ARG A 2 -13.34 -41.58 68.63
CA ARG A 2 -12.33 -40.64 68.06
C ARG A 2 -11.88 -40.70 66.58
N LEU A 3 -11.95 -39.50 65.97
CA LEU A 3 -11.03 -38.77 65.07
C LEU A 3 -9.99 -39.53 64.22
N LEU A 4 -9.88 -39.11 62.95
CA LEU A 4 -8.64 -38.51 62.43
C LEU A 4 -8.89 -37.72 61.13
N LEU A 5 -8.71 -36.40 61.22
CA LEU A 5 -8.46 -35.49 60.09
C LEU A 5 -7.05 -35.73 59.56
N LEU A 6 -6.86 -35.81 58.24
CA LEU A 6 -5.55 -35.63 57.62
C LEU A 6 -5.62 -34.52 56.56
N ALA A 7 -4.82 -33.48 56.81
CA ALA A 7 -4.55 -32.37 55.92
C ALA A 7 -3.53 -32.79 54.84
N THR A 8 -3.77 -32.38 53.59
CA THR A 8 -2.79 -32.49 52.50
C THR A 8 -2.02 -31.18 52.36
N GLY A 9 -0.73 -31.24 52.70
CA GLY A 9 0.24 -30.16 52.55
C GLY A 9 0.80 -30.09 51.13
N LEU A 10 0.96 -28.85 50.66
CA LEU A 10 1.48 -28.43 49.36
C LEU A 10 3.02 -28.47 49.38
N PHE A 11 3.65 -29.20 48.47
CA PHE A 11 5.10 -29.11 48.23
C PHE A 11 5.38 -28.41 46.90
N ALA A 12 5.92 -27.19 47.00
CA ALA A 12 6.56 -26.49 45.89
C ALA A 12 8.02 -26.95 45.80
N ALA A 13 8.40 -27.56 44.69
CA ALA A 13 9.80 -27.81 44.34
C ALA A 13 10.24 -26.79 43.29
N ASN A 14 11.11 -25.86 43.70
CA ASN A 14 11.90 -25.02 42.81
C ASN A 14 12.88 -25.89 42.04
N VAL A 15 12.87 -25.82 40.71
CA VAL A 15 13.98 -26.33 39.88
C VAL A 15 14.58 -25.15 39.13
N VAL A 16 15.77 -24.77 39.58
CA VAL A 16 16.73 -23.93 38.87
C VAL A 16 17.32 -24.78 37.75
N VAL A 17 17.21 -24.32 36.50
CA VAL A 17 18.02 -24.85 35.39
C VAL A 17 18.97 -23.73 34.98
N GLU A 18 20.22 -23.89 35.43
CA GLU A 18 21.36 -23.09 35.03
C GLU A 18 21.91 -23.58 33.67
N ALA A 19 22.53 -22.65 32.95
CA ALA A 19 22.99 -22.76 31.58
C ALA A 19 24.05 -23.85 31.35
N GLY A 20 23.99 -24.51 30.19
CA GLY A 20 25.04 -25.41 29.69
C GLY A 20 25.25 -25.22 28.20
N VAL A 21 26.30 -24.47 27.85
CA VAL A 21 26.84 -24.32 26.50
C VAL A 21 27.45 -25.65 26.08
N CYS A 22 26.97 -26.25 24.98
CA CYS A 22 27.60 -27.45 24.41
C CYS A 22 28.08 -27.20 22.97
N LYS A 23 29.40 -27.11 22.85
CA LYS A 23 30.21 -27.21 21.63
C LYS A 23 30.40 -28.69 21.29
N PRO A 24 30.29 -29.14 20.02
CA PRO A 24 30.86 -30.41 19.62
C PRO A 24 32.23 -30.20 18.97
N ALA A 25 33.27 -30.72 19.61
CA ALA A 25 34.56 -31.02 19.00
C ALA A 25 34.75 -32.54 19.00
N GLN A 26 35.19 -33.04 17.85
CA GLN A 26 35.38 -34.43 17.46
C GLN A 26 36.43 -35.17 18.32
N THR A 27 36.27 -36.48 18.55
CA THR A 27 37.37 -37.47 18.36
C THR A 27 36.90 -38.95 18.38
N THR A 28 37.15 -39.63 17.24
CA THR A 28 37.62 -41.01 16.95
C THR A 28 37.54 -42.17 17.95
N ALA A 29 37.02 -43.32 17.46
CA ALA A 29 37.70 -44.63 17.25
C ALA A 29 36.62 -45.75 17.15
N SER A 30 36.72 -46.86 16.44
CA SER A 30 37.52 -47.39 15.31
C SER A 30 36.98 -48.82 15.05
N HIS A 31 37.31 -49.41 13.88
CA HIS A 31 37.04 -50.77 13.36
C HIS A 31 35.71 -50.99 12.63
N SER A 32 35.61 -51.66 11.48
CA SER A 32 36.51 -52.19 10.42
C SER A 32 35.54 -52.61 9.30
N ASP A 33 35.70 -52.27 8.02
CA ASP A 33 36.43 -53.09 7.04
C ASP A 33 36.76 -52.31 5.74
N ALA A 34 37.85 -52.75 5.11
CA ALA A 34 38.46 -52.31 3.86
C ALA A 34 37.57 -52.62 2.62
N VAL A 35 37.77 -52.14 1.38
CA VAL A 35 38.98 -51.87 0.58
C VAL A 35 38.67 -50.83 -0.50
N SER A 36 39.69 -50.05 -0.81
CA SER A 36 39.87 -49.05 -1.86
C SER A 36 39.53 -49.50 -3.29
N SER A 37 38.94 -48.60 -4.09
CA SER A 37 39.36 -48.37 -5.48
C SER A 37 38.96 -46.96 -5.92
N ILE A 38 39.98 -46.20 -6.33
CA ILE A 38 39.92 -44.89 -6.93
C ILE A 38 39.82 -45.13 -8.44
N GLU A 39 38.85 -44.53 -9.13
CA GLU A 39 39.04 -44.19 -10.52
C GLU A 39 38.33 -42.88 -10.86
N SER A 40 39.14 -41.94 -11.32
CA SER A 40 38.71 -40.67 -11.90
C SER A 40 38.22 -40.96 -13.32
N SER A 41 37.02 -40.49 -13.64
CA SER A 41 36.56 -40.42 -15.03
C SER A 41 36.00 -39.02 -15.26
N ALA A 42 36.85 -38.16 -15.79
CA ALA A 42 36.42 -37.01 -16.57
C ALA A 42 35.70 -37.53 -17.82
N THR A 43 34.53 -36.99 -18.15
CA THR A 43 33.96 -37.13 -19.48
C THR A 43 33.43 -35.77 -19.92
N SER A 44 34.03 -35.27 -20.99
CA SER A 44 33.60 -34.11 -21.76
C SER A 44 32.29 -34.42 -22.47
N ALA A 45 31.39 -33.43 -22.56
CA ALA A 45 30.50 -33.31 -23.70
C ALA A 45 30.30 -31.82 -24.02
N SER A 46 30.70 -31.48 -25.23
CA SER A 46 30.68 -30.15 -25.82
C SER A 46 29.27 -29.73 -26.27
N ALA A 47 29.06 -28.41 -26.19
CA ALA A 47 28.29 -27.51 -27.05
C ALA A 47 27.14 -28.06 -27.92
N THR A 48 25.98 -27.39 -27.84
CA THR A 48 25.25 -27.01 -29.06
C THR A 48 24.54 -25.65 -28.90
N VAL A 49 25.08 -24.70 -29.67
CA VAL A 49 24.55 -23.53 -30.39
C VAL A 49 23.13 -23.04 -30.11
N ILE A 50 23.08 -21.72 -29.88
CA ILE A 50 21.95 -20.81 -29.84
C ILE A 50 21.31 -20.70 -31.25
N GLU A 51 20.03 -21.04 -31.38
CA GLU A 51 19.23 -20.62 -32.54
C GLU A 51 18.45 -19.35 -32.20
N THR A 52 18.85 -18.28 -32.86
CA THR A 52 18.09 -17.04 -33.06
C THR A 52 16.86 -17.30 -33.92
N ALA A 53 15.67 -16.94 -33.44
CA ALA A 53 14.51 -16.71 -34.28
C ALA A 53 13.88 -15.37 -33.91
N SER A 54 14.30 -14.35 -34.65
CA SER A 54 13.63 -13.07 -34.83
C SER A 54 12.28 -13.27 -35.52
N LEU A 55 11.19 -12.81 -34.90
CA LEU A 55 9.96 -12.48 -35.61
C LEU A 55 9.50 -11.08 -35.19
N SER A 56 9.93 -10.13 -36.02
CA SER A 56 9.33 -8.82 -36.20
C SER A 56 8.11 -8.98 -37.11
N MET A 57 6.94 -8.50 -36.70
CA MET A 57 6.01 -7.77 -37.58
C MET A 57 5.16 -6.81 -36.74
N THR A 58 5.39 -5.53 -36.99
CA THR A 58 4.55 -4.40 -36.61
C THR A 58 3.74 -4.03 -37.84
N GLU A 59 2.41 -4.13 -37.78
CA GLU A 59 1.51 -3.37 -38.65
C GLU A 59 0.22 -3.06 -37.86
N THR A 60 0.07 -1.81 -37.43
CA THR A 60 -1.26 -1.20 -37.26
C THR A 60 -1.21 0.16 -37.94
N THR A 61 -1.69 0.18 -39.18
CA THR A 61 -1.90 1.40 -39.96
C THR A 61 -3.15 2.11 -39.48
N SER A 62 -2.96 3.40 -39.31
CA SER A 62 -3.92 4.48 -39.04
C SER A 62 -5.20 4.40 -39.86
N ALA A 63 -6.33 4.66 -39.20
CA ALA A 63 -7.54 5.17 -39.83
C ALA A 63 -8.07 6.34 -38.98
N GLU A 64 -7.83 7.56 -39.48
CA GLU A 64 -8.64 8.74 -39.20
C GLU A 64 -9.79 8.74 -40.22
N PRO A 65 -11.02 9.11 -39.80
CA PRO A 65 -11.52 10.38 -40.30
C PRO A 65 -12.24 11.22 -39.21
N THR A 66 -11.85 12.48 -39.19
CA THR A 66 -12.66 13.71 -39.13
C THR A 66 -14.17 13.54 -38.89
N GLU A 67 -14.71 14.21 -37.87
CA GLU A 67 -15.85 15.12 -38.06
C GLU A 67 -15.89 16.21 -36.97
N THR A 68 -15.97 17.45 -37.46
CA THR A 68 -15.92 18.70 -36.72
C THR A 68 -17.33 19.18 -36.39
N THR A 69 -17.45 19.73 -35.18
CA THR A 69 -18.51 20.54 -34.59
C THR A 69 -19.31 21.44 -35.55
N ALA A 70 -20.64 21.42 -35.41
CA ALA A 70 -21.50 22.60 -35.58
C ALA A 70 -22.80 22.46 -34.75
N PRO A 71 -23.08 23.33 -33.78
CA PRO A 71 -24.45 23.67 -33.42
C PRO A 71 -24.87 24.96 -34.12
N GLY A 72 -25.95 24.85 -34.91
CA GLY A 72 -26.55 25.92 -35.68
C GLY A 72 -27.12 27.04 -34.82
N THR A 73 -27.06 28.25 -35.36
CA THR A 73 -27.57 29.50 -34.79
C THR A 73 -28.98 29.79 -35.32
N THR A 74 -29.84 30.27 -34.40
CA THR A 74 -30.91 31.29 -34.59
C THR A 74 -32.12 30.98 -35.50
N LEU A 75 -33.36 31.08 -34.97
CA LEU A 75 -34.24 32.28 -34.98
C LEU A 75 -35.72 31.93 -34.68
N ALA A 76 -36.33 32.68 -33.75
CA ALA A 76 -37.74 33.13 -33.66
C ALA A 76 -37.97 33.59 -32.21
N THR A 77 -37.80 34.88 -31.85
CA THR A 77 -38.70 36.03 -32.04
C THR A 77 -40.17 35.75 -31.72
N THR A 78 -40.69 36.37 -30.65
CA THR A 78 -41.98 37.12 -30.50
C THR A 78 -42.24 37.29 -28.99
N THR A 79 -41.92 38.43 -28.38
CA THR A 79 -42.82 39.59 -28.08
C THR A 79 -44.04 39.29 -27.21
N SER A 80 -44.04 39.80 -25.97
CA SER A 80 -45.08 40.73 -25.47
C SER A 80 -44.69 41.36 -24.13
N ALA A 81 -44.96 42.67 -24.04
CA ALA A 81 -45.01 43.53 -22.85
C ALA A 81 -46.02 42.99 -21.81
N GLU A 82 -46.13 43.42 -20.56
CA GLU A 82 -46.08 44.73 -19.86
C GLU A 82 -46.12 44.30 -18.34
N VAL A 83 -45.69 45.01 -17.30
CA VAL A 83 -46.27 46.23 -16.70
C VAL A 83 -45.34 46.70 -15.56
N LEU A 84 -45.01 47.98 -15.65
CA LEU A 84 -44.87 49.00 -14.59
C LEU A 84 -45.01 48.58 -13.11
N SER A 85 -44.03 48.94 -12.28
CA SER A 85 -44.27 49.62 -11.00
C SER A 85 -43.00 50.28 -10.47
N THR A 86 -43.13 51.59 -10.28
CA THR A 86 -42.18 52.56 -9.72
C THR A 86 -41.99 52.40 -8.20
N SER A 87 -40.77 52.62 -7.71
CA SER A 87 -40.58 53.42 -6.49
C SER A 87 -39.23 54.15 -6.53
N VAL A 88 -39.31 55.44 -6.22
CA VAL A 88 -38.23 56.41 -6.13
C VAL A 88 -37.83 56.50 -4.66
N THR A 89 -36.54 56.51 -4.33
CA THR A 89 -36.02 57.12 -3.09
C THR A 89 -34.56 57.57 -3.31
N GLU A 90 -34.24 58.70 -2.70
CA GLU A 90 -33.17 59.67 -2.98
C GLU A 90 -31.70 59.19 -2.82
N ALA A 91 -30.81 59.92 -3.50
CA ALA A 91 -29.35 59.86 -3.41
C ALA A 91 -28.84 60.45 -2.06
N PRO A 92 -27.55 60.25 -1.66
CA PRO A 92 -26.50 61.09 -2.25
C PRO A 92 -25.07 60.49 -2.32
N THR A 93 -24.27 61.13 -3.18
CA THR A 93 -22.81 61.37 -3.11
C THR A 93 -21.84 60.19 -3.26
N THR A 94 -21.20 60.21 -4.42
CA THR A 94 -19.91 59.60 -4.76
C THR A 94 -18.76 60.14 -3.91
N THR A 95 -18.03 59.26 -3.25
CA THR A 95 -16.63 59.50 -2.87
C THR A 95 -15.81 58.30 -3.36
N THR A 96 -14.98 58.57 -4.38
CA THR A 96 -14.02 57.64 -4.96
C THR A 96 -12.89 57.43 -3.96
N THR A 97 -12.80 56.24 -3.36
CA THR A 97 -11.58 55.78 -2.71
C THR A 97 -11.05 54.61 -3.52
N GLU A 98 -9.91 54.85 -4.17
CA GLU A 98 -9.10 53.87 -4.86
C GLU A 98 -8.52 52.91 -3.82
N GLU A 99 -9.27 51.86 -3.46
CA GLU A 99 -8.64 50.69 -2.84
C GLU A 99 -8.05 49.85 -3.97
N ALA A 100 -6.73 49.93 -4.09
CA ALA A 100 -5.93 48.96 -4.81
C ALA A 100 -6.35 47.57 -4.33
N SER A 101 -7.13 46.87 -5.17
CA SER A 101 -7.47 45.47 -4.96
C SER A 101 -6.18 44.67 -5.12
N THR A 102 -5.46 44.49 -4.01
CA THR A 102 -4.52 43.38 -3.89
C THR A 102 -5.34 42.10 -3.96
N THR A 103 -5.43 41.52 -5.16
CA THR A 103 -5.75 40.12 -5.33
C THR A 103 -4.66 39.32 -4.65
N VAL A 104 -4.81 39.10 -3.34
CA VAL A 104 -4.12 38.01 -2.67
C VAL A 104 -4.75 36.75 -3.26
N SER A 105 -4.08 36.15 -4.25
CA SER A 105 -4.31 34.75 -4.57
C SER A 105 -4.01 33.97 -3.30
N SER A 106 -5.03 33.74 -2.48
CA SER A 106 -5.00 32.69 -1.49
C SER A 106 -4.90 31.40 -2.30
N SER A 107 -3.68 30.95 -2.52
CA SER A 107 -3.40 29.55 -2.79
C SER A 107 -3.96 28.80 -1.58
N THR A 108 -5.23 28.41 -1.65
CA THR A 108 -5.81 27.41 -0.76
C THR A 108 -4.98 26.16 -0.99
N ALA A 109 -3.98 25.95 -0.14
CA ALA A 109 -3.33 24.66 -0.07
C ALA A 109 -4.46 23.63 0.08
N PRO A 110 -4.46 22.53 -0.70
CA PRO A 110 -5.52 21.54 -0.62
C PRO A 110 -5.59 21.05 0.83
N TYR A 111 -6.65 21.46 1.53
CA TYR A 111 -6.97 20.95 2.85
C TYR A 111 -7.55 19.56 2.61
N PHE A 112 -6.70 18.54 2.65
CA PHE A 112 -7.15 17.16 2.50
C PHE A 112 -7.92 16.78 3.77
N THR A 113 -9.24 16.70 3.66
CA THR A 113 -10.12 16.27 4.74
C THR A 113 -9.72 14.86 5.18
N PRO A 114 -9.56 14.61 6.50
CA PRO A 114 -9.35 13.27 7.01
C PRO A 114 -10.48 12.32 6.60
N GLY A 115 -10.15 11.06 6.31
CA GLY A 115 -11.12 10.05 5.88
C GLY A 115 -10.63 8.62 6.08
N SER A 116 -11.51 7.65 5.91
CA SER A 116 -11.15 6.22 5.92
C SER A 116 -10.78 5.75 4.52
N ILE A 117 -9.81 4.84 4.42
CA ILE A 117 -9.51 4.16 3.16
C ILE A 117 -10.54 3.04 2.96
N VAL A 118 -11.24 3.06 1.83
CA VAL A 118 -12.27 2.09 1.45
C VAL A 118 -11.78 1.26 0.27
N GLY A 119 -11.95 -0.06 0.36
CA GLY A 119 -11.60 -0.99 -0.71
C GLY A 119 -12.66 -1.08 -1.81
N THR A 120 -12.26 -1.56 -2.98
CA THR A 120 -13.16 -1.93 -4.09
C THR A 120 -13.28 -3.46 -4.23
N GLY A 121 -14.07 -3.92 -5.22
CA GLY A 121 -14.12 -5.34 -5.59
C GLY A 121 -14.55 -6.24 -4.42
N PRO A 122 -13.76 -7.27 -4.04
CA PRO A 122 -14.15 -8.24 -3.02
C PRO A 122 -14.28 -7.65 -1.60
N VAL A 123 -13.73 -6.45 -1.37
CA VAL A 123 -13.83 -5.72 -0.09
C VAL A 123 -14.56 -4.38 -0.27
N ALA A 124 -15.45 -4.29 -1.27
CA ALA A 124 -16.20 -3.08 -1.57
C ALA A 124 -16.98 -2.58 -0.35
N GLY A 125 -16.79 -1.30 -0.02
CA GLY A 125 -17.46 -0.64 1.10
C GLY A 125 -16.87 -0.95 2.47
N LEU A 126 -15.89 -1.85 2.57
CA LEU A 126 -15.15 -2.09 3.81
C LEU A 126 -14.02 -1.07 3.94
N THR A 127 -13.83 -0.57 5.16
CA THR A 127 -12.74 0.35 5.49
C THR A 127 -11.50 -0.42 5.94
N LEU A 128 -10.32 0.13 5.66
CA LEU A 128 -9.05 -0.42 6.11
C LEU A 128 -8.98 -0.33 7.65
N GLN A 129 -8.93 -1.49 8.28
CA GLN A 129 -8.86 -1.66 9.73
C GLN A 129 -7.42 -1.88 10.20
N GLY A 130 -7.18 -1.51 11.44
CA GLY A 130 -5.98 -1.87 12.17
C GLY A 130 -6.10 -1.53 13.64
N VAL A 131 -4.97 -1.62 14.33
CA VAL A 131 -4.78 -0.98 15.63
C VAL A 131 -3.86 0.22 15.41
N ASP A 132 -3.91 1.23 16.27
CA ASP A 132 -2.98 2.37 16.22
C ASP A 132 -1.58 1.98 16.76
N GLN A 133 -1.06 0.86 16.26
CA GLN A 133 0.27 0.33 16.53
C GLN A 133 1.02 0.16 15.21
N ARG A 134 2.34 0.37 15.27
CA ARG A 134 3.22 0.34 14.10
C ARG A 134 3.54 -1.09 13.70
N PHE A 135 3.80 -1.31 12.42
CA PHE A 135 4.32 -2.56 11.86
C PHE A 135 3.41 -3.79 12.03
N ILE A 136 2.14 -3.57 12.38
CA ILE A 136 1.11 -4.62 12.40
C ILE A 136 0.39 -4.59 11.05
N PRO A 137 0.24 -5.75 10.37
CA PRO A 137 -0.53 -5.84 9.12
C PRO A 137 -1.95 -5.31 9.24
N LEU A 138 -2.37 -4.56 8.23
CA LEU A 138 -3.70 -3.98 8.12
C LEU A 138 -4.62 -4.89 7.30
N SER A 139 -5.92 -4.83 7.56
CA SER A 139 -6.92 -5.70 6.91
C SER A 139 -8.23 -4.95 6.69
N PHE A 140 -8.99 -5.32 5.67
CA PHE A 140 -10.37 -4.85 5.50
C PHE A 140 -11.38 -5.66 6.32
N GLN A 141 -10.95 -6.79 6.90
CA GLN A 141 -11.77 -7.57 7.81
C GLN A 141 -11.90 -6.89 9.16
N GLN A 142 -13.13 -6.76 9.64
CA GLN A 142 -13.38 -6.31 10.99
C GLN A 142 -13.05 -7.42 12.00
N SER A 143 -12.21 -7.12 12.97
CA SER A 143 -11.91 -7.96 14.13
C SER A 143 -12.29 -7.22 15.40
N GLY A 144 -12.64 -7.94 16.47
CA GLY A 144 -13.08 -7.32 17.73
C GLY A 144 -12.05 -6.40 18.39
N THR A 145 -10.79 -6.47 17.98
CA THR A 145 -9.70 -5.63 18.47
C THR A 145 -9.22 -4.56 17.47
N THR A 146 -9.72 -4.57 16.24
CA THR A 146 -9.33 -3.60 15.20
C THR A 146 -10.39 -2.51 15.02
N GLN A 147 -9.96 -1.36 14.52
CA GLN A 147 -10.80 -0.19 14.28
C GLN A 147 -10.51 0.40 12.91
N SER A 148 -11.48 1.16 12.40
CA SER A 148 -11.30 1.84 11.11
C SER A 148 -10.27 2.95 11.29
N LEU A 149 -9.27 2.94 10.43
CA LEU A 149 -8.18 3.91 10.49
C LEU A 149 -8.57 5.16 9.69
N ILE A 150 -8.37 6.32 10.31
CA ILE A 150 -8.57 7.63 9.68
C ILE A 150 -7.21 8.14 9.20
N PHE A 151 -7.14 8.47 7.92
CA PHE A 151 -5.97 8.99 7.23
C PHE A 151 -6.20 10.41 6.75
N SER A 152 -5.14 11.20 6.73
CA SER A 152 -5.06 12.48 6.05
C SER A 152 -3.94 12.42 5.03
N LEU A 153 -4.13 13.00 3.85
CA LEU A 153 -3.08 13.10 2.84
C LEU A 153 -2.22 14.33 3.16
N VAL A 154 -1.03 14.12 3.71
CA VAL A 154 -0.10 15.19 4.13
C VAL A 154 1.20 15.02 3.35
N ASN A 155 1.59 16.05 2.58
CA ASN A 155 2.80 16.03 1.75
C ASN A 155 2.90 14.79 0.83
N GLY A 156 1.75 14.38 0.26
CA GLY A 156 1.66 13.20 -0.60
C GLY A 156 1.81 11.86 0.14
N LYS A 157 1.66 11.81 1.47
CA LYS A 157 1.65 10.57 2.25
C LYS A 157 0.35 10.46 3.04
N LEU A 158 -0.21 9.26 3.11
CA LEU A 158 -1.39 8.99 3.93
C LEU A 158 -0.92 8.77 5.38
N ALA A 159 -1.28 9.66 6.29
CA ALA A 159 -0.89 9.57 7.69
C ALA A 159 -2.10 9.48 8.61
N THR A 160 -2.02 8.62 9.62
CA THR A 160 -2.93 8.68 10.75
C THR A 160 -2.55 9.89 11.61
N GLY A 161 -3.53 10.69 12.02
CA GLY A 161 -3.29 11.89 12.82
C GLY A 161 -2.62 11.59 14.17
N THR A 162 -2.69 10.35 14.64
CA THR A 162 -2.02 9.89 15.85
C THR A 162 -0.57 9.48 15.56
N ASN A 163 0.39 10.08 16.26
CA ASN A 163 1.83 9.75 16.17
C ASN A 163 2.46 9.90 14.77
N ASN A 164 1.79 10.57 13.83
CA ASN A 164 2.21 10.76 12.43
C ASN A 164 2.61 9.44 11.74
N ASN A 165 1.88 8.36 12.00
CA ASN A 165 2.16 7.08 11.36
C ASN A 165 1.64 7.11 9.93
N ASN A 166 2.50 6.81 8.96
CA ASN A 166 2.13 6.75 7.55
C ASN A 166 1.62 5.35 7.20
N LEU A 167 0.74 5.26 6.20
CA LEU A 167 0.49 4.01 5.50
C LEU A 167 1.76 3.62 4.74
N CYS A 168 2.27 2.45 5.03
CA CYS A 168 3.50 1.92 4.49
C CYS A 168 3.29 0.51 3.97
N LEU A 169 4.18 0.08 3.10
CA LEU A 169 4.39 -1.35 2.85
C LEU A 169 5.55 -1.84 3.73
N ALA A 170 5.47 -3.07 4.21
CA ALA A 170 6.59 -3.76 4.86
C ALA A 170 7.16 -4.82 3.90
N TYR A 171 8.41 -4.66 3.47
CA TYR A 171 9.01 -5.56 2.50
C TYR A 171 9.10 -7.00 3.02
N LYS A 172 8.92 -7.94 2.10
CA LYS A 172 8.97 -9.39 2.32
C LYS A 172 9.96 -10.03 1.35
N ASP A 173 10.05 -11.35 1.41
CA ASP A 173 10.83 -12.15 0.47
C ASP A 173 10.46 -11.87 -0.98
N GLN A 174 11.42 -12.04 -1.90
CA GLN A 174 11.17 -11.84 -3.33
C GLN A 174 10.00 -12.70 -3.81
N GLY A 175 9.17 -12.12 -4.68
CA GLY A 175 7.98 -12.77 -5.20
C GLY A 175 6.78 -12.77 -4.25
N VAL A 176 6.92 -12.17 -3.06
CA VAL A 176 5.82 -12.01 -2.09
C VAL A 176 5.37 -10.55 -2.04
N LEU A 177 4.07 -10.33 -2.07
CA LEU A 177 3.50 -9.00 -1.89
C LEU A 177 3.79 -8.46 -0.48
N ALA A 178 4.04 -7.16 -0.38
CA ALA A 178 4.38 -6.53 0.88
C ALA A 178 3.10 -6.16 1.64
N PRO A 179 2.87 -6.62 2.89
CA PRO A 179 1.70 -6.23 3.65
C PRO A 179 1.69 -4.73 3.93
N LEU A 180 0.49 -4.16 3.96
CA LEU A 180 0.25 -2.80 4.41
C LEU A 180 0.38 -2.75 5.94
N VAL A 181 1.11 -1.76 6.43
CA VAL A 181 1.33 -1.50 7.85
C VAL A 181 1.31 0.00 8.12
N LEU A 182 1.23 0.39 9.38
CA LEU A 182 1.55 1.74 9.82
C LEU A 182 3.05 1.87 10.14
N CYS A 183 3.73 2.89 9.63
CA CYS A 183 5.13 3.14 9.96
C CYS A 183 5.46 4.63 10.16
N PRO A 184 6.36 4.99 11.10
CA PRO A 184 6.65 6.39 11.42
C PRO A 184 7.57 7.08 10.41
N PHE A 185 8.42 6.33 9.72
CA PHE A 185 9.40 6.86 8.79
C PHE A 185 9.81 5.82 7.76
N ASP A 186 10.46 6.30 6.70
CA ASP A 186 11.06 5.47 5.66
C ASP A 186 12.32 4.77 6.19
N ASN A 187 12.38 3.45 6.04
CA ASN A 187 13.56 2.64 6.28
C ASN A 187 13.66 1.49 5.25
N PHE A 188 14.72 0.69 5.32
CA PHE A 188 14.92 -0.38 4.35
C PHE A 188 13.91 -1.54 4.46
N GLU A 189 13.25 -1.69 5.61
CA GLU A 189 12.22 -2.72 5.85
C GLU A 189 10.81 -2.20 5.51
N ASN A 190 10.57 -0.90 5.61
CA ASN A 190 9.25 -0.29 5.49
C ASN A 190 9.33 1.03 4.73
N ALA A 191 8.51 1.17 3.69
CA ALA A 191 8.46 2.39 2.89
C ALA A 191 7.06 3.02 2.96
N PRO A 192 6.94 4.29 3.39
CA PRO A 192 5.72 5.07 3.26
C PRO A 192 5.25 5.14 1.82
N LEU A 193 3.94 4.98 1.61
CA LEU A 193 3.35 5.13 0.29
C LEU A 193 3.27 6.62 -0.07
N SER A 194 3.73 6.95 -1.27
CA SER A 194 3.56 8.27 -1.88
C SER A 194 2.28 8.26 -2.72
N CYS A 195 1.26 8.97 -2.27
CA CYS A 195 -0.09 8.93 -2.81
C CYS A 195 -0.56 10.28 -3.34
N GLN A 196 -1.44 10.20 -4.34
CA GLN A 196 -2.26 11.30 -4.83
C GLN A 196 -3.73 10.87 -4.79
N GLN A 197 -4.61 11.82 -4.52
CA GLN A 197 -6.05 11.61 -4.52
C GLN A 197 -6.66 12.33 -5.73
N SER A 198 -7.45 11.62 -6.53
CA SER A 198 -8.24 12.21 -7.61
C SER A 198 -9.54 12.84 -7.08
N SER A 199 -10.25 13.57 -7.94
CA SER A 199 -11.47 14.30 -7.56
C SER A 199 -12.62 13.41 -7.09
N ASP A 200 -12.64 12.14 -7.49
CA ASP A 200 -13.59 11.11 -7.06
C ASP A 200 -13.17 10.40 -5.76
N GLY A 201 -12.02 10.79 -5.20
CA GLY A 201 -11.46 10.21 -3.98
C GLY A 201 -10.54 9.00 -4.21
N THR A 202 -10.40 8.51 -5.45
CA THR A 202 -9.53 7.37 -5.76
C THR A 202 -8.06 7.70 -5.46
N LEU A 203 -7.35 6.74 -4.86
CA LEU A 203 -5.96 6.86 -4.47
C LEU A 203 -5.04 6.22 -5.50
N THR A 204 -4.11 7.00 -6.04
CA THR A 204 -2.97 6.50 -6.82
C THR A 204 -1.71 6.60 -5.97
N CYS A 205 -1.14 5.46 -5.59
CA CYS A 205 0.02 5.40 -4.70
C CYS A 205 1.22 4.75 -5.37
N SER A 206 2.42 5.08 -4.89
CA SER A 206 3.65 4.42 -5.29
C SER A 206 4.64 4.27 -4.14
N ALA A 207 5.54 3.29 -4.25
CA ALA A 207 6.64 3.11 -3.33
C ALA A 207 7.87 2.55 -4.08
N PRO A 208 9.09 2.71 -3.53
CA PRO A 208 10.28 2.09 -4.11
C PRO A 208 10.12 0.57 -4.22
N GLY A 209 10.58 -0.02 -5.32
CA GLY A 209 10.69 -1.48 -5.44
C GLY A 209 11.76 -2.01 -4.48
N GLY A 210 11.49 -3.14 -3.86
CA GLY A 210 12.42 -3.74 -2.89
C GLY A 210 11.92 -5.06 -2.35
N TYR A 211 12.76 -5.70 -1.55
CA TYR A 211 12.47 -6.96 -0.88
C TYR A 211 13.40 -7.13 0.33
N CYS A 212 13.02 -7.98 1.26
CA CYS A 212 13.88 -8.53 2.30
C CYS A 212 14.19 -9.98 1.97
N ASN A 213 15.24 -10.57 2.52
CA ASN A 213 15.42 -12.02 2.51
C ASN A 213 14.96 -12.63 3.84
N ALA A 214 14.99 -13.96 3.92
CA ALA A 214 14.64 -14.69 5.15
C ALA A 214 15.50 -14.29 6.37
N ALA A 215 16.71 -13.79 6.15
CA ALA A 215 17.60 -13.25 7.18
C ALA A 215 17.32 -11.76 7.51
N ARG A 216 16.18 -11.20 7.04
CA ARG A 216 15.75 -9.81 7.22
C ARG A 216 16.71 -8.76 6.67
N THR A 217 17.59 -9.15 5.75
CA THR A 217 18.41 -8.19 5.01
C THR A 217 17.59 -7.64 3.86
N CYS A 218 17.33 -6.33 3.87
CA CYS A 218 16.47 -5.69 2.89
C CYS A 218 17.25 -4.88 1.86
N THR A 219 16.82 -4.98 0.61
CA THR A 219 17.44 -4.35 -0.56
C THR A 219 16.41 -3.51 -1.29
N ARG A 220 16.80 -2.29 -1.64
CA ARG A 220 16.02 -1.35 -2.47
C ARG A 220 16.90 -0.80 -3.58
N PRO A 221 16.96 -1.49 -4.73
CA PRO A 221 17.75 -1.02 -5.86
C PRO A 221 17.21 0.32 -6.37
N ASN A 222 18.10 1.29 -6.63
CA ASN A 222 17.69 2.62 -7.12
C ASN A 222 16.95 2.59 -8.46
N ASN A 223 17.19 1.55 -9.25
CA ASN A 223 16.59 1.30 -10.56
C ASN A 223 15.49 0.22 -10.53
N ALA A 224 15.03 -0.19 -9.34
CA ALA A 224 13.92 -1.12 -9.25
C ALA A 224 12.62 -0.47 -9.74
N VAL A 225 11.81 -1.26 -10.44
CA VAL A 225 10.45 -0.86 -10.80
C VAL A 225 9.69 -0.55 -9.51
N ARG A 226 8.99 0.58 -9.48
CA ARG A 226 8.22 1.00 -8.32
C ARG A 226 7.01 0.10 -8.14
N PHE A 227 6.63 -0.11 -6.88
CA PHE A 227 5.34 -0.71 -6.55
C PHE A 227 4.26 0.36 -6.67
N SER A 228 3.09 -0.02 -7.18
CA SER A 228 2.02 0.92 -7.51
C SER A 228 0.62 0.32 -7.42
N GLN A 229 0.48 -0.92 -6.95
CA GLN A 229 -0.79 -1.64 -6.95
C GLN A 229 -1.13 -2.17 -5.56
N PHE A 230 -2.35 -1.89 -5.12
CA PHE A 230 -2.92 -2.49 -3.92
C PHE A 230 -3.51 -3.86 -4.23
N TYR A 231 -3.39 -4.75 -3.26
CA TYR A 231 -3.91 -6.11 -3.33
C TYR A 231 -4.59 -6.50 -2.02
N VAL A 232 -5.43 -7.51 -2.10
CA VAL A 232 -6.05 -8.16 -0.94
C VAL A 232 -6.05 -9.67 -1.12
N ASN A 233 -5.87 -10.43 -0.04
CA ASN A 233 -5.98 -11.89 -0.06
C ASN A 233 -7.37 -12.36 0.41
N ASP A 234 -7.57 -13.68 0.44
CA ASP A 234 -8.84 -14.29 0.90
C ASP A 234 -9.16 -13.99 2.38
N ALA A 235 -8.13 -13.71 3.19
CA ALA A 235 -8.27 -13.25 4.58
C ALA A 235 -8.54 -11.74 4.71
N GLN A 236 -8.71 -11.05 3.58
CA GLN A 236 -8.91 -9.60 3.47
C GLN A 236 -7.76 -8.74 4.00
N GLU A 237 -6.57 -9.32 4.19
CA GLU A 237 -5.36 -8.58 4.55
C GLU A 237 -4.90 -7.71 3.38
N GLY A 238 -4.48 -6.48 3.67
CA GLY A 238 -4.06 -5.51 2.67
C GLY A 238 -2.59 -5.64 2.30
N PHE A 239 -2.29 -5.57 1.01
CA PHE A 239 -0.92 -5.64 0.49
C PHE A 239 -0.66 -4.58 -0.58
N PHE A 240 0.62 -4.36 -0.88
CA PHE A 240 1.09 -3.48 -1.93
C PHE A 240 2.24 -4.11 -2.71
N GLY A 241 2.28 -3.88 -4.01
CA GLY A 241 3.26 -4.52 -4.88
C GLY A 241 3.33 -3.96 -6.29
N PRO A 242 4.05 -4.66 -7.19
CA PRO A 242 4.16 -4.27 -8.59
C PRO A 242 2.81 -4.47 -9.30
N ALA A 243 2.44 -3.55 -10.20
CA ALA A 243 1.18 -3.64 -10.95
C ALA A 243 1.16 -4.72 -12.05
N SER A 244 2.31 -5.29 -12.38
CA SER A 244 2.47 -6.23 -13.50
C SER A 244 2.21 -7.69 -13.13
N GLY A 245 1.86 -7.99 -11.88
CA GLY A 245 1.78 -9.37 -11.38
C GLY A 245 0.35 -9.83 -11.12
N ASP A 246 0.02 -11.00 -11.67
CA ASP A 246 -1.05 -11.85 -11.17
C ASP A 246 -0.48 -12.70 -10.03
N PHE A 247 -0.92 -12.45 -8.81
CA PHE A 247 -0.47 -13.15 -7.62
C PHE A 247 -1.56 -14.12 -7.17
N ALA A 248 -1.27 -15.42 -7.20
CA ALA A 248 -2.24 -16.45 -6.81
C ALA A 248 -2.74 -16.23 -5.37
N GLY A 249 -4.07 -16.20 -5.19
CA GLY A 249 -4.71 -15.92 -3.90
C GLY A 249 -4.80 -14.44 -3.54
N TYR A 250 -4.49 -13.52 -4.48
CA TYR A 250 -4.62 -12.08 -4.29
C TYR A 250 -5.45 -11.45 -5.40
N THR A 251 -6.24 -10.44 -5.05
CA THR A 251 -7.03 -9.62 -5.97
C THR A 251 -6.52 -8.19 -5.95
N ALA A 252 -6.28 -7.60 -7.11
CA ALA A 252 -5.91 -6.20 -7.23
C ALA A 252 -7.08 -5.28 -6.84
N LEU A 253 -6.78 -4.20 -6.13
CA LEU A 253 -7.77 -3.23 -5.64
C LEU A 253 -7.46 -1.82 -6.12
N ASN A 254 -8.50 -1.05 -6.35
CA ASN A 254 -8.44 0.40 -6.26
C ASN A 254 -8.90 0.78 -4.86
N LEU A 255 -8.28 1.81 -4.28
CA LEU A 255 -8.66 2.29 -2.95
C LEU A 255 -9.18 3.73 -3.07
N VAL A 256 -10.15 4.06 -2.25
CA VAL A 256 -10.76 5.40 -2.19
C VAL A 256 -10.56 5.96 -0.79
N LEU A 257 -10.13 7.20 -0.66
CA LEU A 257 -10.15 7.89 0.62
C LEU A 257 -11.53 8.56 0.79
N ALA A 258 -12.41 7.90 1.55
CA ALA A 258 -13.77 8.33 1.82
C ALA A 258 -13.82 9.24 3.06
N GLN A 259 -14.43 10.41 2.89
CA GLN A 259 -14.56 11.45 3.93
C GLN A 259 -15.85 11.26 4.73
#